data_AF-A0A0A2TGT1-F1
#
_entry.id   AF-A0A0A2TGT1-F1
#
_cell.length_a   1.000
_cell.length_b   1.000
_cell.length_c   1.000
_cell.angle_alpha   90.00
_cell.angle_beta   90.00
_cell.angle_gamma   90.00
#
_symmetry.space_group_name_H-M   'P 1'
#
loop_
_entity.id
_entity.type
_entity.pdbx_description
1 polymer ?
#
loop_
_entity_poly.entity_id
_entity_poly.type
_entity_poly.pdbx_seq_one_letter_code
_entity_poly.pdbx_strand_id
1 'polypeptide(L)'
;MVSRANGSGILLYWYINLLCFLMTMFFNNDGSILITTPIIIQIVTILKLKANQQFPYLLSGALIATAASAPIAVSNIANLIALKIIGLDLNSYVSMMFVPSLLGITAISLLLFYYFSKDIPKVINVLPVSGIEKPYTPHLDHRPHPDHKPHQHPHPQPHSHSSLHHPSPHLLTDHAISPSVTDMSMFRVCIAIVALTRAGLFVGTGFGIPMEWIGIFGALLLIMYRWNRRGVGVNDIIKKTPWHIILFAFSIYVVVYSLHNIGLTELIVERLREPISANLLSATLISGGLLTVMSNLFNNLPSVMIGSLTLTGMQLDIPTLRIAYLAMIMGADIGSLITPMGTLASLLWMFILKKNGIRINWTQSLKVTIIVIPIGLLISLFSLYFWVDWLFF
;
A
#
# COMPACT_ATOMS: atom_id res chain seq x y z
N MET A 1 -1.71 -5.40 -16.78
CA MET A 1 -2.96 -5.80 -16.11
C MET A 1 -4.15 -5.67 -17.04
N VAL A 2 -4.45 -4.48 -17.59
CA VAL A 2 -5.58 -4.26 -18.52
C VAL A 2 -5.61 -5.26 -19.69
N SER A 3 -4.48 -5.45 -20.39
CA SER A 3 -4.39 -6.46 -21.47
C SER A 3 -4.64 -7.89 -20.97
N ARG A 4 -4.14 -8.26 -19.78
CA ARG A 4 -4.38 -9.60 -19.19
C ARG A 4 -5.82 -9.80 -18.73
N ALA A 5 -6.51 -8.73 -18.35
CA ALA A 5 -7.92 -8.79 -17.94
C ALA A 5 -8.85 -9.06 -19.12
N ASN A 6 -8.36 -8.96 -20.37
CA ASN A 6 -9.05 -9.34 -21.59
C ASN A 6 -10.50 -8.82 -21.68
N GLY A 7 -10.71 -7.55 -21.36
CA GLY A 7 -12.04 -6.93 -21.38
C GLY A 7 -12.93 -7.20 -20.16
N SER A 8 -12.47 -7.96 -19.15
CA SER A 8 -13.23 -8.22 -17.91
C SER A 8 -12.85 -7.27 -16.78
N GLY A 9 -13.81 -6.49 -16.29
CA GLY A 9 -13.57 -5.64 -15.11
C GLY A 9 -13.44 -6.44 -13.81
N ILE A 10 -14.06 -7.63 -13.74
CA ILE A 10 -13.92 -8.54 -12.59
C ILE A 10 -12.48 -9.06 -12.49
N LEU A 11 -11.88 -9.50 -13.59
CA LEU A 11 -10.48 -9.94 -13.60
C LEU A 11 -9.54 -8.77 -13.27
N LEU A 12 -9.83 -7.58 -13.79
CA LEU A 12 -9.07 -6.38 -13.46
C LEU A 12 -9.12 -6.06 -11.96
N TYR A 13 -10.27 -6.21 -11.32
CA TYR A 13 -10.46 -5.99 -9.89
C TYR A 13 -9.55 -6.90 -9.06
N TRP A 14 -9.53 -8.20 -9.38
CA TRP A 14 -8.66 -9.16 -8.72
C TRP A 14 -7.18 -8.90 -8.99
N TYR A 15 -6.80 -8.49 -10.19
CA TYR A 15 -5.41 -8.11 -10.48
C TYR A 15 -4.96 -6.86 -9.72
N ILE A 16 -5.86 -5.88 -9.52
CA ILE A 16 -5.57 -4.69 -8.73
C ILE A 16 -5.36 -5.07 -7.26
N ASN A 17 -6.26 -5.85 -6.68
CA ASN A 17 -6.11 -6.30 -5.29
C ASN A 17 -4.87 -7.17 -5.08
N LEU A 18 -4.57 -8.06 -6.03
CA LEU A 18 -3.35 -8.86 -6.01
C LEU A 18 -2.09 -7.98 -6.11
N LEU A 19 -2.11 -6.95 -6.96
CA LEU A 19 -1.01 -5.99 -7.02
C LEU A 19 -0.83 -5.28 -5.68
N CYS A 20 -1.91 -4.75 -5.09
CA CYS A 20 -1.87 -4.06 -3.80
C CYS A 20 -1.33 -4.95 -2.68
N PHE A 21 -1.81 -6.20 -2.61
CA PHE A 21 -1.31 -7.19 -1.66
C PHE A 21 0.19 -7.45 -1.83
N LEU A 22 0.63 -7.77 -3.05
CA LEU A 22 2.04 -8.06 -3.33
C LEU A 22 2.96 -6.85 -3.10
N MET A 23 2.48 -5.65 -3.45
CA MET A 23 3.24 -4.41 -3.24
C MET A 23 3.46 -4.15 -1.76
N THR A 24 2.49 -4.41 -0.88
CA THR A 24 2.70 -4.29 0.56
C THR A 24 3.55 -5.40 1.14
N MET A 25 3.40 -6.64 0.69
CA MET A 25 4.24 -7.75 1.14
C MET A 25 5.72 -7.53 0.81
N PHE A 26 5.99 -6.85 -0.31
CA PHE A 26 7.35 -6.59 -0.77
C PHE A 26 7.93 -5.25 -0.28
N PHE A 27 7.10 -4.21 -0.24
CA PHE A 27 7.44 -2.90 0.31
C PHE A 27 6.82 -2.71 1.70
N ASN A 28 6.44 -1.49 2.05
CA ASN A 28 5.63 -1.19 3.22
C ASN A 28 4.23 -0.71 2.77
N ASN A 29 3.29 -0.65 3.71
CA ASN A 29 1.94 -0.16 3.46
C ASN A 29 1.92 1.27 2.86
N ASP A 30 2.67 2.22 3.42
CA ASP A 30 2.70 3.61 2.93
C ASP A 30 3.25 3.72 1.50
N GLY A 31 4.37 3.05 1.22
CA GLY A 31 4.98 2.99 -0.11
C GLY A 31 4.09 2.28 -1.12
N SER A 32 3.39 1.23 -0.69
CA SER A 32 2.39 0.54 -1.52
C SER A 32 1.28 1.50 -1.94
N ILE A 33 0.71 2.29 -1.01
CA ILE A 33 -0.30 3.30 -1.34
C ILE A 33 0.24 4.37 -2.29
N LEU A 34 1.44 4.88 -2.05
CA LEU A 34 2.09 5.89 -2.91
C LEU A 34 2.29 5.41 -4.34
N ILE A 35 2.59 4.12 -4.54
CA ILE A 35 2.86 3.55 -5.85
C ILE A 35 1.57 3.08 -6.53
N THR A 36 0.75 2.30 -5.84
CA THR A 36 -0.42 1.64 -6.42
C THR A 36 -1.57 2.59 -6.68
N THR A 37 -1.81 3.59 -5.81
CA THR A 37 -2.95 4.50 -5.98
C THR A 37 -2.88 5.28 -7.29
N PRO A 38 -1.76 5.95 -7.66
CA PRO A 38 -1.65 6.60 -8.97
C PRO A 38 -1.80 5.64 -10.15
N ILE A 39 -1.28 4.41 -10.03
CA ILE A 39 -1.42 3.38 -11.07
C ILE A 39 -2.90 3.01 -11.26
N ILE A 40 -3.65 2.81 -10.18
CA ILE A 40 -5.07 2.47 -10.24
C ILE A 40 -5.87 3.64 -10.83
N ILE A 41 -5.59 4.89 -10.38
CA ILE A 41 -6.19 6.11 -10.95
C ILE A 41 -5.97 6.14 -12.46
N GLN A 42 -4.73 5.97 -12.91
CA GLN A 42 -4.41 5.97 -14.33
C GLN A 42 -5.16 4.89 -15.11
N ILE A 43 -5.26 3.67 -14.57
CA ILE A 43 -6.01 2.57 -15.18
C ILE A 43 -7.49 2.94 -15.32
N VAL A 44 -8.13 3.42 -14.26
CA VAL A 44 -9.57 3.71 -14.30
C VAL A 44 -9.90 4.94 -15.17
N THR A 45 -8.96 5.89 -15.27
CA THR A 45 -9.05 7.05 -16.18
C THR A 45 -8.90 6.64 -17.64
N ILE A 46 -7.92 5.79 -17.98
CA ILE A 46 -7.72 5.29 -19.35
C ILE A 46 -8.94 4.48 -19.82
N LEU A 47 -9.52 3.69 -18.92
CA LEU A 47 -10.75 2.93 -19.18
C LEU A 47 -12.03 3.79 -19.16
N LYS A 48 -11.92 5.09 -18.87
CA LYS A 48 -13.03 6.05 -18.77
C LYS A 48 -14.17 5.56 -17.87
N LEU A 49 -13.84 4.92 -16.75
CA LEU A 49 -14.83 4.40 -15.82
C LEU A 49 -15.60 5.54 -15.13
N LYS A 50 -16.89 5.35 -14.91
CA LYS A 50 -17.72 6.30 -14.15
C LYS A 50 -17.28 6.34 -12.68
N ALA A 51 -17.52 7.44 -11.97
CA ALA A 51 -17.08 7.59 -10.57
C ALA A 51 -17.53 6.44 -9.65
N ASN A 52 -18.76 5.94 -9.81
CA ASN A 52 -19.27 4.79 -9.06
C ASN A 52 -18.53 3.47 -9.40
N GLN A 53 -18.06 3.32 -10.63
CA GLN A 53 -17.29 2.17 -11.09
C GLN A 53 -15.81 2.25 -10.68
N GLN A 54 -15.27 3.45 -10.47
CA GLN A 54 -13.89 3.65 -9.98
C GLN A 54 -13.74 3.27 -8.50
N PHE A 55 -14.77 3.58 -7.71
CA PHE A 55 -14.76 3.43 -6.26
C PHE A 55 -14.40 2.02 -5.77
N PRO A 56 -14.96 0.91 -6.32
CA PRO A 56 -14.55 -0.44 -5.97
C PRO A 56 -13.04 -0.70 -6.10
N TYR A 57 -12.43 -0.30 -7.22
CA TYR A 57 -11.00 -0.54 -7.47
C TYR A 57 -10.11 0.28 -6.54
N LEU A 58 -10.48 1.54 -6.30
CA LEU A 58 -9.69 2.46 -5.48
C LEU A 58 -9.77 2.12 -3.99
N LEU A 59 -10.98 1.83 -3.48
CA LEU A 59 -11.16 1.52 -2.07
C LEU A 59 -10.61 0.12 -1.75
N SER A 60 -10.95 -0.90 -2.54
CA SER A 60 -10.46 -2.26 -2.27
C SER A 60 -8.94 -2.33 -2.35
N GLY A 61 -8.34 -1.70 -3.36
CA GLY A 61 -6.89 -1.64 -3.48
C GLY A 61 -6.23 -1.01 -2.26
N ALA A 62 -6.80 0.06 -1.70
CA ALA A 62 -6.25 0.70 -0.50
C ALA A 62 -6.41 -0.16 0.76
N LEU A 63 -7.60 -0.76 0.97
CA LEU A 63 -7.86 -1.61 2.13
C LEU A 63 -6.98 -2.86 2.11
N ILE A 64 -6.86 -3.52 0.96
CA ILE A 64 -6.02 -4.70 0.79
C ILE A 64 -4.54 -4.33 0.90
N ALA A 65 -4.10 -3.21 0.33
CA ALA A 65 -2.73 -2.74 0.50
C ALA A 65 -2.40 -2.53 1.99
N THR A 66 -3.28 -1.90 2.77
CA THR A 66 -2.97 -1.65 4.17
C THR A 66 -3.07 -2.92 5.04
N ALA A 67 -4.12 -3.75 4.86
CA ALA A 67 -4.30 -4.99 5.59
C ALA A 67 -3.16 -6.01 5.34
N ALA A 68 -2.59 -6.01 4.13
CA ALA A 68 -1.48 -6.89 3.73
C ALA A 68 -0.16 -6.63 4.47
N SER A 69 -0.11 -5.68 5.41
CA SER A 69 1.03 -5.51 6.30
C SER A 69 1.01 -6.41 7.54
N ALA A 70 -0.15 -6.96 7.92
CA ALA A 70 -0.31 -7.87 9.06
C ALA A 70 0.46 -9.20 8.96
N PRO A 71 0.60 -9.85 7.78
CA PRO A 71 1.31 -11.13 7.69
C PRO A 71 2.82 -11.04 7.95
N ILE A 72 3.46 -9.90 7.65
CA ILE A 72 4.91 -9.70 7.74
C ILE A 72 5.21 -8.37 8.42
N ALA A 73 5.79 -8.40 9.62
CA ALA A 73 6.01 -7.18 10.42
C ALA A 73 6.84 -6.11 9.69
N VAL A 74 7.79 -6.49 8.84
CA VAL A 74 8.63 -5.55 8.07
C VAL A 74 7.79 -4.64 7.14
N SER A 75 6.57 -5.02 6.81
CA SER A 75 5.68 -4.24 5.95
C SER A 75 4.96 -3.09 6.68
N ASN A 76 5.14 -2.95 8.01
CA ASN A 76 4.68 -1.81 8.79
C ASN A 76 5.63 -1.50 9.97
N ILE A 77 6.08 -0.25 10.08
CA ILE A 77 6.99 0.21 11.15
C ILE A 77 6.38 -0.03 12.54
N ALA A 78 5.07 0.14 12.71
CA ALA A 78 4.40 -0.08 13.99
C ALA A 78 4.60 -1.53 14.49
N ASN A 79 4.53 -2.51 13.59
CA ASN A 79 4.69 -3.93 13.93
C ASN A 79 6.13 -4.24 14.35
N LEU A 80 7.11 -3.66 13.67
CA LEU A 80 8.52 -3.81 14.05
C LEU A 80 8.81 -3.24 15.44
N ILE A 81 8.19 -2.11 15.79
CA ILE A 81 8.33 -1.52 17.12
C ILE A 81 7.70 -2.44 18.17
N ALA A 82 6.51 -2.99 17.90
CA ALA A 82 5.86 -3.95 18.78
C ALA A 82 6.77 -5.17 19.06
N LEU A 83 7.31 -5.78 18.00
CA LEU A 83 8.24 -6.91 18.11
C LEU A 83 9.46 -6.60 18.98
N LYS A 84 10.04 -5.40 18.80
CA LYS A 84 11.22 -4.97 19.54
C LYS A 84 10.93 -4.75 21.03
N ILE A 85 9.76 -4.22 21.38
CA ILE A 85 9.35 -4.01 22.78
C ILE A 85 9.22 -5.35 23.52
N ILE A 86 8.77 -6.40 22.83
CA ILE A 86 8.43 -7.70 23.45
C ILE A 86 9.53 -8.75 23.32
N GLY A 87 10.53 -8.48 22.48
CA GLY A 87 11.61 -9.42 22.19
C GLY A 87 11.17 -10.62 21.34
N LEU A 88 10.11 -10.50 20.55
CA LEU A 88 9.68 -11.56 19.61
C LEU A 88 10.43 -11.38 18.29
N ASP A 89 11.10 -12.43 17.85
CA ASP A 89 11.84 -12.39 16.59
C ASP A 89 10.89 -12.41 15.37
N LEU A 90 11.41 -11.94 14.23
CA LEU A 90 10.64 -11.82 13.00
C LEU A 90 10.13 -13.17 12.48
N ASN A 91 10.89 -14.25 12.64
CA ASN A 91 10.53 -15.56 12.09
C ASN A 91 9.38 -16.17 12.89
N SER A 92 9.47 -16.13 14.23
CA SER A 92 8.38 -16.56 15.12
C SER A 92 7.10 -15.76 14.88
N TYR A 93 7.21 -14.45 14.68
CA TYR A 93 6.06 -13.62 14.32
C TYR A 93 5.41 -14.11 13.03
N VAL A 94 6.18 -14.28 11.94
CA VAL A 94 5.62 -14.68 10.66
C VAL A 94 5.03 -16.08 10.72
N SER A 95 5.65 -17.03 11.42
CA SER A 95 5.08 -18.38 11.55
C SER A 95 3.71 -18.39 12.26
N MET A 96 3.49 -17.47 13.20
CA MET A 96 2.23 -17.37 13.94
C MET A 96 1.19 -16.48 13.23
N MET A 97 1.62 -15.43 12.52
CA MET A 97 0.73 -14.42 11.93
C MET A 97 0.37 -14.63 10.47
N PHE A 98 1.22 -15.30 9.69
CA PHE A 98 1.08 -15.33 8.24
C PHE A 98 -0.24 -15.96 7.81
N VAL A 99 -0.57 -17.14 8.34
CA VAL A 99 -1.79 -17.88 7.97
C VAL A 99 -3.06 -17.17 8.48
N PRO A 100 -3.18 -16.83 9.77
CA PRO A 100 -4.36 -16.12 10.27
C PRO A 100 -4.65 -14.80 9.55
N SER A 101 -3.61 -13.99 9.33
CA SER A 101 -3.74 -12.72 8.62
C SER A 101 -4.17 -12.92 7.16
N LEU A 102 -3.63 -13.94 6.47
CA LEU A 102 -3.99 -14.21 5.08
C LEU A 102 -5.45 -14.68 4.93
N LEU A 103 -5.94 -15.51 5.86
CA LEU A 103 -7.35 -15.90 5.90
C LEU A 103 -8.26 -14.67 6.10
N GLY A 104 -7.88 -13.78 7.01
CA GLY A 104 -8.51 -12.48 7.21
C GLY A 104 -8.59 -11.62 5.96
N ILE A 105 -7.44 -11.37 5.34
CA ILE A 105 -7.32 -10.55 4.12
C ILE A 105 -8.13 -11.18 2.97
N THR A 106 -8.11 -12.51 2.85
CA THR A 106 -8.91 -13.22 1.85
C THR A 106 -10.40 -13.02 2.10
N ALA A 107 -10.86 -13.12 3.34
CA ALA A 107 -12.24 -12.84 3.70
C ALA A 107 -12.62 -11.39 3.40
N ILE A 108 -11.77 -10.41 3.75
CA ILE A 108 -11.96 -9.00 3.40
C ILE A 108 -12.08 -8.83 1.88
N SER A 109 -11.20 -9.44 1.11
CA SER A 109 -11.21 -9.34 -0.35
C SER A 109 -12.49 -9.95 -0.96
N LEU A 110 -12.97 -11.07 -0.43
CA LEU A 110 -14.21 -11.71 -0.88
C LEU A 110 -15.44 -10.88 -0.49
N LEU A 111 -15.47 -10.34 0.72
CA LEU A 111 -16.56 -9.47 1.20
C LEU A 111 -16.64 -8.16 0.40
N LEU A 112 -15.49 -7.54 0.10
CA LEU A 112 -15.43 -6.37 -0.78
C LEU A 112 -15.91 -6.71 -2.18
N PHE A 113 -15.50 -7.85 -2.74
CA PHE A 113 -15.98 -8.29 -4.04
C PHE A 113 -17.49 -8.49 -4.05
N TYR A 114 -18.04 -9.15 -3.03
CA TYR A 114 -19.49 -9.35 -2.91
C TYR A 114 -20.24 -8.02 -2.80
N TYR A 115 -19.77 -7.13 -1.92
CA TYR A 115 -20.35 -5.79 -1.71
C TYR A 115 -20.37 -4.97 -3.00
N PHE A 116 -19.26 -4.97 -3.76
CA PHE A 116 -19.10 -4.19 -4.99
C PHE A 116 -19.48 -4.92 -6.28
N SER A 117 -19.92 -6.17 -6.21
CA SER A 117 -20.18 -7.04 -7.38
C SER A 117 -21.11 -6.39 -8.42
N LYS A 118 -22.02 -5.52 -7.97
CA LYS A 118 -22.97 -4.79 -8.83
C LYS A 118 -22.38 -3.51 -9.43
N ASP A 119 -21.41 -2.89 -8.76
CA ASP A 119 -20.77 -1.64 -9.20
C ASP A 119 -19.56 -1.88 -10.12
N ILE A 120 -18.95 -3.08 -10.04
CA ILE A 120 -17.84 -3.46 -10.91
C ILE A 120 -18.36 -3.70 -12.34
N PRO A 121 -17.86 -2.98 -13.36
CA PRO A 121 -18.27 -3.20 -14.74
C PRO A 121 -17.86 -4.60 -15.21
N LYS A 122 -18.79 -5.39 -15.73
CA LYS A 122 -18.49 -6.73 -16.28
C LYS A 122 -17.59 -6.64 -17.51
N VAL A 123 -17.86 -5.67 -18.37
CA VAL A 123 -17.09 -5.41 -19.60
C VAL A 123 -16.39 -4.06 -19.47
N ILE A 124 -15.09 -4.05 -19.75
CA ILE A 124 -14.27 -2.84 -19.82
C ILE A 124 -13.82 -2.65 -21.27
N ASN A 125 -13.98 -1.42 -21.77
CA ASN A 125 -13.55 -1.08 -23.12
C ASN A 125 -12.04 -0.85 -23.10
N VAL A 126 -11.29 -1.85 -23.53
CA VAL A 126 -9.86 -1.68 -23.80
C VAL A 126 -9.77 -0.93 -25.12
N LEU A 127 -9.63 0.39 -25.07
CA LEU A 127 -9.27 1.15 -26.26
C LEU A 127 -7.99 0.53 -26.83
N PRO A 128 -7.92 0.26 -28.15
CA PRO A 128 -6.65 -0.14 -28.75
C PRO A 128 -5.64 0.95 -28.42
N VAL A 129 -4.55 0.57 -27.74
CA VAL A 129 -3.45 1.48 -27.46
C VAL A 129 -2.80 1.77 -28.81
N SER A 130 -3.32 2.74 -29.54
CA SER A 130 -2.69 3.31 -30.73
C SER A 130 -1.40 3.98 -30.26
N GLY A 131 -0.27 3.28 -30.38
CA GLY A 131 1.03 3.79 -29.94
C GLY A 131 2.09 2.73 -29.58
N ILE A 132 1.75 1.44 -29.59
CA ILE A 132 2.78 0.39 -29.61
C ILE A 132 2.90 -0.12 -31.04
N GLU A 133 3.46 0.72 -31.92
CA GLU A 133 3.98 0.22 -33.19
C GLU A 133 5.04 -0.84 -32.88
N LYS A 134 4.90 -2.03 -33.48
CA LYS A 134 5.99 -3.00 -33.54
C LYS A 134 7.21 -2.29 -34.16
N PRO A 135 8.45 -2.55 -33.72
CA PRO A 135 9.62 -1.89 -34.28
C PRO A 135 9.61 -2.08 -35.80
N TYR A 136 9.54 -0.98 -36.53
CA TYR A 136 9.66 -0.94 -37.98
C TYR A 136 11.03 -1.53 -38.35
N THR A 137 11.04 -2.68 -39.01
CA THR A 137 12.22 -3.19 -39.72
C THR A 137 12.26 -2.52 -41.08
N PRO A 138 13.23 -1.64 -41.38
CA PRO A 138 13.34 -1.06 -42.70
C PRO A 138 13.77 -2.17 -43.67
N HIS A 139 12.89 -2.54 -44.60
CA HIS A 139 13.33 -3.20 -45.81
C HIS A 139 14.02 -2.15 -46.67
N LEU A 140 15.35 -2.27 -46.80
CA LEU A 140 16.16 -1.48 -47.73
C LEU A 140 15.82 -1.91 -49.16
N ASP A 141 14.83 -1.26 -49.77
CA ASP A 141 14.65 -1.30 -51.21
C ASP A 141 15.43 -0.15 -51.84
N HIS A 142 16.62 -0.45 -52.35
CA HIS A 142 17.39 0.46 -53.20
C HIS A 142 16.78 0.50 -54.59
N ARG A 143 16.11 1.61 -54.94
CA ARG A 143 16.00 2.05 -56.34
C ARG A 143 16.19 3.57 -56.43
N PRO A 144 17.04 4.06 -57.33
CA PRO A 144 17.17 5.50 -57.59
C PRO A 144 16.06 5.97 -58.54
N HIS A 145 15.39 7.07 -58.18
CA HIS A 145 14.48 7.82 -59.05
C HIS A 145 15.25 9.01 -59.65
N PRO A 146 15.20 9.27 -60.98
CA PRO A 146 15.87 10.42 -61.58
C PRO A 146 14.96 11.65 -61.76
N ASP A 147 15.59 12.80 -61.53
CA ASP A 147 15.47 14.11 -62.16
C ASP A 147 14.13 14.90 -62.16
N HIS A 148 14.14 15.97 -61.36
CA HIS A 148 13.27 17.14 -61.47
C HIS A 148 13.77 18.13 -62.55
N LYS A 149 12.83 18.67 -63.34
CA LYS A 149 13.00 19.94 -64.08
C LYS A 149 12.04 21.00 -63.51
N PRO A 150 12.43 22.29 -63.43
CA PRO A 150 11.58 23.36 -62.93
C PRO A 150 10.83 24.06 -64.08
N HIS A 151 9.56 24.39 -63.86
CA HIS A 151 8.82 25.34 -64.69
C HIS A 151 8.36 26.53 -63.85
N GLN A 152 8.54 27.72 -64.42
CA GLN A 152 8.32 29.06 -63.85
C GLN A 152 6.94 29.65 -64.22
N HIS A 153 6.56 30.67 -63.42
CA HIS A 153 5.65 31.81 -63.66
C HIS A 153 4.24 31.76 -63.02
N PRO A 154 3.57 32.92 -62.77
CA PRO A 154 3.98 34.05 -61.91
C PRO A 154 2.84 34.53 -60.97
N HIS A 155 3.14 35.40 -60.01
CA HIS A 155 2.17 36.06 -59.08
C HIS A 155 1.16 37.00 -59.79
N PRO A 156 -0.02 37.23 -59.18
CA PRO A 156 -0.29 38.53 -58.53
C PRO A 156 -1.06 38.47 -57.18
N GLN A 157 -0.93 39.54 -56.38
CA GLN A 157 -1.55 39.80 -55.05
C GLN A 157 -3.05 40.22 -55.12
N PRO A 158 -3.68 40.77 -54.06
CA PRO A 158 -4.20 40.11 -52.86
C PRO A 158 -5.73 40.35 -52.69
N HIS A 159 -6.51 39.34 -52.31
CA HIS A 159 -7.93 39.54 -51.98
C HIS A 159 -8.20 39.41 -50.48
N SER A 160 -8.66 40.53 -49.94
CA SER A 160 -9.29 40.72 -48.64
C SER A 160 -10.57 39.89 -48.52
N HIS A 161 -10.63 38.97 -47.56
CA HIS A 161 -11.90 38.49 -47.02
C HIS A 161 -11.84 38.43 -45.50
N SER A 162 -12.67 39.27 -44.89
CA SER A 162 -13.17 39.16 -43.53
C SER A 162 -13.89 37.82 -43.37
N SER A 163 -13.39 36.97 -42.46
CA SER A 163 -14.12 35.77 -42.03
C SER A 163 -14.05 35.66 -40.51
N LEU A 164 -15.22 35.93 -39.92
CA LEU A 164 -15.74 35.54 -38.62
C LEU A 164 -14.78 34.79 -37.66
N HIS A 165 -14.53 35.42 -36.51
CA HIS A 165 -14.06 34.73 -35.31
C HIS A 165 -15.06 33.65 -34.89
N HIS A 166 -14.76 32.40 -35.22
CA HIS A 166 -15.21 31.25 -34.44
C HIS A 166 -14.25 31.10 -33.25
N PRO A 167 -14.72 31.17 -31.99
CA PRO A 167 -13.90 30.78 -30.86
C PRO A 167 -13.76 29.25 -30.88
N SER A 168 -12.55 28.78 -31.16
CA SER A 168 -12.18 27.38 -31.17
C SER A 168 -12.42 26.74 -29.79
N PRO A 169 -13.13 25.60 -29.68
CA PRO A 169 -13.18 24.83 -28.45
C PRO A 169 -11.93 23.95 -28.36
N HIS A 170 -10.76 24.55 -28.11
CA HIS A 170 -9.56 23.79 -27.76
C HIS A 170 -9.29 23.88 -26.25
N LEU A 171 -10.19 23.28 -25.48
CA LEU A 171 -9.88 22.77 -24.15
C LEU A 171 -9.49 21.29 -24.29
N LEU A 172 -8.33 20.93 -23.72
CA LEU A 172 -7.95 19.57 -23.29
C LEU A 172 -7.47 18.55 -24.34
N THR A 173 -6.61 18.95 -25.27
CA THR A 173 -5.79 17.97 -26.02
C THR A 173 -4.37 18.53 -26.16
N ASP A 174 -3.46 18.08 -25.29
CA ASP A 174 -1.99 17.98 -25.53
C ASP A 174 -1.22 17.61 -24.25
N HIS A 175 -1.70 16.60 -23.54
CA HIS A 175 -0.80 15.75 -22.76
C HIS A 175 -0.75 14.39 -23.46
N ALA A 176 -0.17 14.37 -24.66
CA ALA A 176 0.36 13.15 -25.23
C ALA A 176 1.35 12.58 -24.19
N ILE A 177 0.96 11.48 -23.56
CA ILE A 177 1.80 10.74 -22.62
C ILE A 177 2.96 10.21 -23.48
N SER A 178 4.08 10.93 -23.50
CA SER A 178 5.31 10.34 -24.00
C SER A 178 5.60 9.13 -23.11
N PRO A 179 5.75 7.92 -23.67
CA PRO A 179 6.12 6.77 -22.85
C PRO A 179 7.51 7.08 -22.28
N SER A 180 7.58 7.36 -20.99
CA SER A 180 8.87 7.42 -20.31
C SER A 180 9.50 6.05 -20.50
N VAL A 181 10.63 5.99 -21.20
CA VAL A 181 11.37 4.74 -21.38
C VAL A 181 11.91 4.35 -20.01
N THR A 182 11.17 3.48 -19.31
CA THR A 182 11.59 2.95 -18.03
C THR A 182 12.87 2.15 -18.26
N ASP A 183 13.97 2.54 -17.62
CA ASP A 183 15.20 1.74 -17.62
C ASP A 183 14.94 0.42 -16.86
N MET A 184 14.53 -0.60 -17.63
CA MET A 184 14.18 -1.91 -17.10
C MET A 184 15.39 -2.63 -16.49
N SER A 185 16.61 -2.32 -16.93
CA SER A 185 17.84 -2.88 -16.33
C SER A 185 18.02 -2.32 -14.93
N MET A 186 17.93 -1.00 -14.77
CA MET A 186 17.98 -0.36 -13.45
C MET A 186 16.85 -0.85 -12.55
N PHE A 187 15.62 -0.93 -13.07
CA PHE A 187 14.46 -1.41 -12.31
C PHE A 187 14.67 -2.84 -11.78
N ARG A 188 15.10 -3.78 -12.63
CA ARG A 188 15.34 -5.18 -12.22
C ARG A 188 16.39 -5.29 -11.12
N VAL A 189 17.49 -4.55 -11.21
CA VAL A 189 18.53 -4.57 -10.18
C VAL A 189 18.03 -3.97 -8.87
N CYS A 190 17.30 -2.85 -8.91
CA CYS A 190 16.70 -2.27 -7.70
C CYS A 190 15.73 -3.25 -7.02
N ILE A 191 14.87 -3.92 -7.79
CA ILE A 191 13.96 -4.93 -7.25
C ILE A 191 14.74 -6.12 -6.68
N ALA A 192 15.81 -6.58 -7.34
CA ALA A 192 16.66 -7.64 -6.81
C ALA A 192 17.31 -7.25 -5.47
N ILE A 193 17.84 -6.04 -5.34
CA ILE A 193 18.43 -5.55 -4.08
C ILE A 193 17.35 -5.49 -2.97
N VAL A 194 16.14 -5.01 -3.28
CA VAL A 194 15.04 -5.01 -2.30
C VAL A 194 14.65 -6.43 -1.90
N ALA A 195 14.54 -7.36 -2.86
CA ALA A 195 14.24 -8.77 -2.58
C ALA A 195 15.31 -9.42 -1.70
N LEU A 196 16.60 -9.18 -2.00
CA LEU A 196 17.72 -9.67 -1.21
C LEU A 196 17.75 -9.05 0.19
N THR A 197 17.44 -7.76 0.31
CA THR A 197 17.32 -7.10 1.62
C THR A 197 16.20 -7.73 2.43
N ARG A 198 15.04 -7.98 1.81
CA ARG A 198 13.90 -8.65 2.46
C ARG A 198 14.24 -10.07 2.89
N ALA A 199 14.82 -10.88 2.01
CA ALA A 199 15.27 -12.23 2.36
C ALA A 199 16.33 -12.19 3.47
N GLY A 200 17.26 -11.23 3.38
CA GLY A 200 18.28 -10.95 4.38
C GLY A 200 17.70 -10.69 5.76
N LEU A 201 16.55 -10.01 5.88
CA LEU A 201 15.91 -9.77 7.17
C LEU A 201 15.48 -11.06 7.86
N PHE A 202 14.96 -12.05 7.12
CA PHE A 202 14.56 -13.35 7.69
C PHE A 202 15.76 -14.25 8.02
N VAL A 203 16.77 -14.24 7.14
CA VAL A 203 17.98 -15.04 7.33
C VAL A 203 18.83 -14.46 8.46
N GLY A 204 19.07 -13.16 8.45
CA GLY A 204 19.93 -12.46 9.39
C GLY A 204 19.38 -12.45 10.82
N THR A 205 18.06 -12.33 11.01
CA THR A 205 17.44 -12.45 12.35
C THR A 205 17.69 -13.84 12.96
N GLY A 206 17.70 -14.90 12.15
CA GLY A 206 18.06 -16.26 12.59
C GLY A 206 19.49 -16.38 13.11
N PHE A 207 20.40 -15.50 12.68
CA PHE A 207 21.79 -15.42 13.16
C PHE A 207 21.99 -14.35 14.24
N GLY A 208 20.91 -13.75 14.76
CA GLY A 208 20.98 -12.68 15.75
C GLY A 208 21.49 -11.34 15.20
N ILE A 209 21.50 -11.16 13.87
CA ILE A 209 21.88 -9.90 13.24
C ILE A 209 20.74 -8.90 13.41
N PRO A 210 20.98 -7.73 14.01
CA PRO A 210 19.95 -6.71 14.15
C PRO A 210 19.43 -6.23 12.79
N MET A 211 18.11 -6.15 12.64
CA MET A 211 17.42 -5.82 11.39
C MET A 211 17.79 -4.45 10.81
N GLU A 212 18.24 -3.51 11.65
CA GLU A 212 18.64 -2.17 11.26
C GLU A 212 19.86 -2.23 10.33
N TRP A 213 20.83 -3.12 10.62
CA TRP A 213 22.03 -3.27 9.80
C TRP A 213 21.74 -3.81 8.41
N ILE A 214 20.82 -4.77 8.31
CA ILE A 214 20.40 -5.36 7.04
C ILE A 214 19.70 -4.30 6.19
N GLY A 215 18.81 -3.51 6.80
CA GLY A 215 18.14 -2.39 6.14
C GLY A 215 19.11 -1.31 5.66
N ILE A 216 20.07 -0.91 6.51
CA ILE A 216 21.12 0.06 6.17
C ILE A 216 21.95 -0.44 4.99
N PHE A 217 22.41 -1.70 5.02
CA PHE A 217 23.19 -2.28 3.95
C PHE A 217 22.43 -2.30 2.61
N GLY A 218 21.15 -2.73 2.63
CA GLY A 218 20.29 -2.70 1.44
C GLY A 218 20.10 -1.29 0.88
N ALA A 219 19.89 -0.30 1.74
CA ALA A 219 19.78 1.11 1.34
C ALA A 219 21.09 1.63 0.73
N LEU A 220 22.25 1.31 1.32
CA LEU A 220 23.56 1.70 0.78
C LEU A 220 23.82 1.07 -0.59
N LEU A 221 23.47 -0.20 -0.80
CA LEU A 221 23.57 -0.85 -2.11
C LEU A 221 22.71 -0.15 -3.17
N LEU A 222 21.48 0.23 -2.84
CA LEU A 222 20.60 0.98 -3.75
C LEU A 222 21.18 2.35 -4.10
N ILE A 223 21.70 3.08 -3.09
CA ILE A 223 22.31 4.39 -3.27
C ILE A 223 23.56 4.28 -4.16
N MET A 224 24.44 3.32 -3.86
CA MET A 224 25.68 3.07 -4.60
C MET A 224 25.39 2.68 -6.06
N TYR A 225 24.45 1.76 -6.29
CA TYR A 225 24.07 1.36 -7.64
C TYR A 225 23.49 2.53 -8.44
N ARG A 226 22.61 3.33 -7.81
CA ARG A 226 22.04 4.52 -8.44
C ARG A 226 23.12 5.56 -8.76
N TRP A 227 24.07 5.78 -7.85
CA TRP A 227 25.20 6.69 -8.09
C TRP A 227 26.00 6.22 -9.30
N ASN A 228 26.42 4.95 -9.34
CA ASN A 228 27.21 4.41 -10.44
C ASN A 228 26.49 4.47 -11.80
N ARG A 229 25.16 4.27 -11.84
CA ARG A 229 24.39 4.24 -13.09
C ARG A 229 23.96 5.61 -13.60
N ARG A 230 23.70 6.58 -12.71
CA ARG A 230 23.15 7.90 -13.11
C ARG A 230 24.07 9.08 -12.81
N GLY A 231 25.17 8.89 -12.09
CA GLY A 231 26.08 9.97 -11.68
C GLY A 231 25.45 11.01 -10.76
N VAL A 232 24.26 10.75 -10.20
CA VAL A 232 23.56 11.70 -9.33
C VAL A 232 24.03 11.53 -7.88
N GLY A 233 24.50 12.62 -7.26
CA GLY A 233 25.02 12.61 -5.89
C GLY A 233 23.95 12.33 -4.82
N VAL A 234 24.42 11.89 -3.64
CA VAL A 234 23.61 11.50 -2.48
C VAL A 234 22.75 12.66 -1.93
N ASN A 235 23.15 13.91 -2.19
CA ASN A 235 22.43 15.10 -1.73
C ASN A 235 20.96 15.15 -2.21
N ASP A 236 20.68 14.65 -3.42
CA ASP A 236 19.30 14.57 -3.92
C ASP A 236 18.44 13.63 -3.06
N ILE A 237 19.02 12.52 -2.60
CA ILE A 237 18.35 11.53 -1.75
C ILE A 237 18.07 12.15 -0.39
N ILE A 238 19.09 12.76 0.22
CA ILE A 238 18.95 13.45 1.51
C ILE A 238 17.82 14.49 1.44
N LYS A 239 17.76 15.31 0.39
CA LYS A 239 16.69 16.33 0.25
C LYS A 239 15.29 15.73 0.04
N LYS A 240 15.19 14.58 -0.63
CA LYS A 240 13.91 13.91 -0.93
C LYS A 240 13.45 12.95 0.16
N THR A 241 14.33 12.53 1.07
CA THR A 241 13.98 11.70 2.21
C THR A 241 12.95 12.43 3.08
N PRO A 242 11.82 11.79 3.43
CA PRO A 242 10.79 12.41 4.26
C PRO A 242 11.20 12.44 5.74
N TRP A 243 12.13 13.35 6.11
CA TRP A 243 12.67 13.48 7.48
C TRP A 243 11.60 13.72 8.55
N HIS A 244 10.46 14.29 8.15
CA HIS A 244 9.31 14.47 9.04
C HIS A 244 8.81 13.15 9.65
N ILE A 245 9.05 11.99 9.01
CA ILE A 245 8.67 10.68 9.55
C ILE A 245 9.45 10.38 10.84
N ILE A 246 10.75 10.68 10.86
CA ILE A 246 11.60 10.49 12.05
C ILE A 246 11.16 11.44 13.15
N LEU A 247 10.92 12.72 12.83
CA LEU A 247 10.42 13.69 13.79
C LEU A 247 9.06 13.26 14.36
N PHE A 248 8.13 12.83 13.50
CA PHE A 248 6.82 12.33 13.89
C PHE A 248 6.91 11.11 14.81
N ALA A 249 7.72 10.10 14.43
CA ALA A 249 7.93 8.90 15.23
C ALA A 249 8.55 9.22 16.61
N PHE A 250 9.50 10.16 16.67
CA PHE A 250 10.08 10.61 17.93
C PHE A 250 9.05 11.36 18.79
N SER A 251 8.32 12.31 18.20
CA SER A 251 7.30 13.09 18.92
C SER A 251 6.20 12.20 19.49
N ILE A 252 5.71 11.23 18.70
CA ILE A 252 4.67 10.33 19.19
C ILE A 252 5.19 9.39 20.27
N TYR A 253 6.47 8.99 20.20
CA TYR A 253 7.11 8.21 21.25
C TYR A 253 7.12 8.97 22.58
N VAL A 254 7.54 10.23 22.56
CA VAL A 254 7.54 11.11 23.74
C VAL A 254 6.13 11.27 24.32
N VAL A 255 5.12 11.48 23.46
CA VAL A 255 3.72 11.63 23.89
C VAL A 255 3.20 10.35 24.53
N VAL A 256 3.38 9.19 23.89
CA VAL A 256 2.93 7.91 24.42
C VAL A 256 3.62 7.57 25.73
N TYR A 257 4.93 7.80 25.82
CA TYR A 257 5.67 7.54 27.05
C TYR A 257 5.27 8.50 28.19
N SER A 258 4.89 9.73 27.85
CA SER A 258 4.34 10.67 28.83
C SER A 258 2.96 10.21 29.34
N LEU A 259 2.08 9.73 28.44
CA LEU A 259 0.78 9.17 28.82
C LEU A 259 0.93 7.91 29.69
N HIS A 260 1.90 7.05 29.37
CA HIS A 260 2.30 5.91 30.20
C HIS A 260 2.67 6.39 31.62
N ASN A 261 3.62 7.33 31.74
CA ASN A 261 4.08 7.84 33.04
C ASN A 261 2.99 8.55 33.86
N ILE A 262 1.93 9.07 33.23
CA ILE A 262 0.79 9.74 33.91
C ILE A 262 -0.25 8.72 34.42
N GLY A 263 -0.20 7.45 33.97
CA GLY A 263 -1.09 6.39 34.48
C GLY A 263 -2.07 5.81 33.46
N LEU A 264 -2.00 6.19 32.17
CA LEU A 264 -2.95 5.68 31.17
C LEU A 264 -2.85 4.16 31.04
N THR A 265 -1.63 3.64 30.99
CA THR A 265 -1.34 2.22 30.86
C THR A 265 -1.82 1.43 32.07
N GLU A 266 -1.63 1.96 33.26
CA GLU A 266 -2.02 1.39 34.55
C GLU A 266 -3.54 1.27 34.61
N LEU A 267 -4.27 2.31 34.18
CA LEU A 267 -5.73 2.27 34.08
C LEU A 267 -6.23 1.18 33.13
N ILE A 268 -5.52 0.95 32.01
CA ILE A 268 -5.88 -0.12 31.08
C ILE A 268 -5.55 -1.49 31.69
N VAL A 269 -4.38 -1.63 32.33
CA VAL A 269 -3.98 -2.85 33.04
C VAL A 269 -4.99 -3.22 34.11
N GLU A 270 -5.37 -2.29 34.97
CA GLU A 270 -6.33 -2.52 36.06
C GLU A 270 -7.67 -3.05 35.56
N ARG A 271 -8.16 -2.53 34.43
CA ARG A 271 -9.46 -2.93 33.86
C ARG A 271 -9.42 -4.18 33.01
N LEU A 272 -8.30 -4.43 32.32
CA LEU A 272 -8.25 -5.46 31.27
C LEU A 272 -7.37 -6.65 31.62
N ARG A 273 -6.55 -6.59 32.68
CA ARG A 273 -5.66 -7.71 33.05
C ARG A 273 -6.47 -8.99 33.31
N GLU A 274 -7.46 -8.93 34.20
CA GLU A 274 -8.29 -10.10 34.52
C GLU A 274 -8.95 -10.71 33.27
N PRO A 275 -9.73 -9.96 32.46
CA PRO A 275 -10.41 -10.56 31.32
C PRO A 275 -9.44 -11.01 30.21
N ILE A 276 -8.28 -10.36 30.02
CA ILE A 276 -7.24 -10.82 29.09
C ILE A 276 -6.60 -12.12 29.59
N SER A 277 -6.32 -12.23 30.89
CA SER A 277 -5.69 -13.41 31.50
C SER A 277 -6.62 -14.63 31.63
N ALA A 278 -7.92 -14.47 31.38
CA ALA A 278 -8.91 -15.52 31.61
C ALA A 278 -8.71 -16.76 30.73
N ASN A 279 -8.37 -16.57 29.45
CA ASN A 279 -8.01 -17.63 28.50
C ASN A 279 -7.45 -17.02 27.20
N LEU A 280 -6.82 -17.85 26.36
CA LEU A 280 -6.19 -17.41 25.10
C LEU A 280 -7.18 -16.76 24.12
N LEU A 281 -8.45 -17.20 24.09
CA LEU A 281 -9.47 -16.61 23.22
C LEU A 281 -9.82 -15.19 23.69
N SER A 282 -10.04 -14.99 24.99
CA SER A 282 -10.28 -13.66 25.58
C SER A 282 -9.08 -12.74 25.36
N ALA A 283 -7.86 -13.23 25.57
CA ALA A 283 -6.64 -12.48 25.28
C ALA A 283 -6.59 -12.01 23.83
N THR A 284 -6.98 -12.88 22.90
CA THR A 284 -7.03 -12.59 21.46
C THR A 284 -8.09 -11.53 21.13
N LEU A 285 -9.35 -11.77 21.52
CA LEU A 285 -10.46 -10.89 21.15
C LEU A 285 -10.36 -9.51 21.82
N ILE A 286 -9.98 -9.45 23.09
CA ILE A 286 -9.90 -8.19 23.83
C ILE A 286 -8.72 -7.36 23.35
N SER A 287 -7.54 -7.97 23.14
CA SER A 287 -6.35 -7.22 22.69
C SER A 287 -6.52 -6.71 21.26
N GLY A 288 -7.06 -7.53 20.35
CA GLY A 288 -7.38 -7.11 18.99
C GLY A 288 -8.47 -6.04 18.93
N GLY A 289 -9.52 -6.18 19.74
CA GLY A 289 -10.60 -5.20 19.86
C GLY A 289 -10.13 -3.86 20.44
N LEU A 290 -9.33 -3.90 21.51
CA LEU A 290 -8.74 -2.71 22.12
C LEU A 290 -7.92 -1.92 21.11
N LEU A 291 -7.02 -2.58 20.37
CA LEU A 291 -6.19 -1.89 19.39
C LEU A 291 -6.94 -1.43 18.16
N THR A 292 -8.04 -2.10 17.81
CA THR A 292 -8.96 -1.61 16.79
C THR A 292 -9.52 -0.25 17.18
N VAL A 293 -10.03 -0.13 18.42
CA VAL A 293 -10.58 1.13 18.93
C VAL A 293 -9.49 2.19 19.02
N MET A 294 -8.37 1.87 19.68
CA MET A 294 -7.26 2.82 19.87
C MET A 294 -6.73 3.32 18.53
N SER A 295 -6.50 2.43 17.56
CA SER A 295 -5.95 2.82 16.25
C SER A 295 -6.87 3.75 15.50
N ASN A 296 -8.19 3.55 15.55
CA ASN A 296 -9.13 4.47 14.93
C ASN A 296 -9.24 5.84 15.64
N LEU A 297 -8.79 5.94 16.90
CA LEU A 297 -8.76 7.19 17.67
C LEU A 297 -7.42 7.93 17.53
N PHE A 298 -6.31 7.19 17.59
CA PHE A 298 -4.96 7.76 17.73
C PHE A 298 -4.03 7.45 16.55
N ASN A 299 -4.48 6.70 15.54
CA ASN A 299 -3.65 6.09 14.48
C ASN A 299 -2.90 4.83 14.97
N ASN A 300 -2.41 4.01 14.04
CA ASN A 300 -1.85 2.68 14.32
C ASN A 300 -0.56 2.73 15.15
N LEU A 301 0.38 3.62 14.81
CA LEU A 301 1.70 3.70 15.45
C LEU A 301 1.64 3.98 16.97
N PRO A 302 1.03 5.09 17.44
CA PRO A 302 0.89 5.33 18.88
C PRO A 302 0.08 4.25 19.59
N SER A 303 -0.96 3.73 18.93
CA SER A 303 -1.83 2.73 19.55
C SER A 303 -1.07 1.45 19.84
N VAL A 304 -0.29 0.97 18.87
CA VAL A 304 0.59 -0.20 19.05
C VAL A 304 1.60 0.04 20.17
N MET A 305 2.15 1.23 20.31
CA MET A 305 3.04 1.53 21.42
C MET A 305 2.34 1.50 22.79
N ILE A 306 1.17 2.15 22.91
CA ILE A 306 0.37 2.14 24.15
C ILE A 306 -0.01 0.70 24.51
N GLY A 307 -0.59 -0.03 23.55
CA GLY A 307 -0.97 -1.42 23.73
C GLY A 307 0.21 -2.30 24.13
N SER A 308 1.38 -2.04 23.55
CA SER A 308 2.55 -2.87 23.86
C SER A 308 3.06 -2.65 25.27
N LEU A 309 3.14 -1.39 25.72
CA LEU A 309 3.50 -1.03 27.09
C LEU A 309 2.48 -1.57 28.10
N THR A 310 1.19 -1.45 27.78
CA THR A 310 0.10 -2.02 28.58
C THR A 310 0.26 -3.53 28.78
N LEU A 311 0.44 -4.30 27.71
CA LEU A 311 0.58 -5.75 27.81
C LEU A 311 1.85 -6.16 28.57
N THR A 312 2.97 -5.45 28.39
CA THR A 312 4.20 -5.68 29.17
C THR A 312 3.93 -5.46 30.67
N GLY A 313 3.14 -4.43 31.01
CA GLY A 313 2.77 -4.10 32.39
C GLY A 313 1.82 -5.10 33.05
N MET A 314 1.08 -5.92 32.28
CA MET A 314 0.13 -6.91 32.83
C MET A 314 0.80 -8.13 33.47
N GLN A 315 2.08 -8.38 33.17
CA GLN A 315 2.82 -9.56 33.65
C GLN A 315 2.08 -10.88 33.37
N LEU A 316 1.61 -11.04 32.13
CA LEU A 316 0.92 -12.25 31.67
C LEU A 316 1.93 -13.40 31.50
N ASP A 317 1.44 -14.64 31.53
CA ASP A 317 2.23 -15.80 31.12
C ASP A 317 2.63 -15.67 29.64
N ILE A 318 3.74 -16.32 29.26
CA ILE A 318 4.35 -16.16 27.92
C ILE A 318 3.37 -16.51 26.78
N PRO A 319 2.60 -17.62 26.84
CA PRO A 319 1.58 -17.93 25.84
C PRO A 319 0.53 -16.81 25.67
N THR A 320 -0.10 -16.39 26.76
CA THR A 320 -1.13 -15.34 26.74
C THR A 320 -0.57 -14.01 26.25
N LEU A 321 0.64 -13.66 26.70
CA LEU A 321 1.33 -12.44 26.29
C LEU A 321 1.57 -12.44 24.79
N ARG A 322 2.13 -13.52 24.23
CA ARG A 322 2.42 -13.63 22.80
C ARG A 322 1.15 -13.51 21.95
N ILE A 323 0.09 -14.26 22.28
CA ILE A 323 -1.12 -14.22 21.47
C ILE A 323 -1.84 -12.87 21.57
N ALA A 324 -1.83 -12.23 22.75
CA ALA A 324 -2.35 -10.88 22.94
C ALA A 324 -1.58 -9.87 22.06
N TYR A 325 -0.25 -9.99 21.97
CA TYR A 325 0.58 -9.16 21.09
C TYR A 325 0.25 -9.33 19.61
N LEU A 326 0.11 -10.57 19.15
CA LEU A 326 -0.25 -10.83 17.76
C LEU A 326 -1.66 -10.29 17.45
N ALA A 327 -2.61 -10.52 18.35
CA ALA A 327 -3.97 -10.03 18.19
C ALA A 327 -4.05 -8.49 18.17
N MET A 328 -3.28 -7.80 19.01
CA MET A 328 -3.25 -6.35 19.01
C MET A 328 -2.66 -5.76 17.73
N ILE A 329 -1.62 -6.38 17.16
CA ILE A 329 -1.04 -5.98 15.87
C ILE A 329 -2.08 -6.16 14.76
N MET A 330 -2.81 -7.28 14.79
CA MET A 330 -3.91 -7.54 13.85
C MET A 330 -5.04 -6.50 13.97
N GLY A 331 -5.38 -6.09 15.19
CA GLY A 331 -6.30 -4.97 15.44
C GLY A 331 -5.79 -3.64 14.90
N ALA A 332 -4.49 -3.38 15.00
CA ALA A 332 -3.87 -2.15 14.51
C ALA A 332 -3.69 -2.09 12.99
N ASP A 333 -3.55 -3.23 12.31
CA ASP A 333 -3.39 -3.27 10.85
C ASP A 333 -4.71 -3.48 10.09
N ILE A 334 -5.58 -4.37 10.60
CA ILE A 334 -6.86 -4.69 9.98
C ILE A 334 -7.97 -3.85 10.61
N GLY A 335 -8.09 -3.86 11.93
CA GLY A 335 -9.16 -3.14 12.64
C GLY A 335 -9.12 -1.63 12.47
N SER A 336 -7.91 -1.05 12.35
CA SER A 336 -7.71 0.37 12.08
C SER A 336 -8.32 0.84 10.75
N LEU A 337 -8.70 -0.08 9.85
CA LEU A 337 -9.27 0.25 8.54
C LEU A 337 -10.75 0.64 8.58
N ILE A 338 -11.40 0.60 9.76
CA ILE A 338 -12.79 1.08 9.90
C ILE A 338 -12.89 2.54 9.49
N THR A 339 -11.96 3.39 9.94
CA THR A 339 -11.93 4.82 9.58
C THR A 339 -10.65 5.17 8.82
N PRO A 340 -10.67 6.19 7.96
CA PRO A 340 -9.46 6.64 7.28
C PRO A 340 -8.39 7.20 8.23
N MET A 341 -8.75 7.58 9.45
CA MET A 341 -7.82 8.10 10.46
C MET A 341 -6.95 7.01 11.09
N GLY A 342 -7.35 5.74 10.96
CA GLY A 342 -6.71 4.65 11.65
C GLY A 342 -5.28 4.34 11.20
N THR A 343 -4.92 4.69 9.96
CA THR A 343 -3.55 4.54 9.46
C THR A 343 -3.11 5.75 8.64
N LEU A 344 -1.82 6.06 8.69
CA LEU A 344 -1.23 7.09 7.82
C LEU A 344 -1.43 6.77 6.33
N ALA A 345 -1.32 5.49 5.95
CA ALA A 345 -1.56 4.98 4.61
C ALA A 345 -2.97 5.36 4.08
N SER A 346 -4.01 5.20 4.90
CA SER A 346 -5.38 5.59 4.53
C SER A 346 -5.53 7.10 4.31
N LEU A 347 -4.87 7.93 5.11
CA LEU A 347 -4.85 9.39 4.93
C LEU A 347 -4.11 9.79 3.65
N LEU A 348 -2.98 9.13 3.38
CA LEU A 348 -2.19 9.34 2.18
C LEU A 348 -2.98 8.97 0.92
N TRP A 349 -3.71 7.86 0.96
CA TRP A 349 -4.63 7.46 -0.10
C TRP A 349 -5.68 8.55 -0.38
N MET A 350 -6.38 9.04 0.65
CA MET A 350 -7.36 10.13 0.48
C MET A 350 -6.73 11.40 -0.09
N PHE A 351 -5.52 11.74 0.36
CA PHE A 351 -4.77 12.89 -0.16
C PHE A 351 -4.43 12.73 -1.64
N ILE A 352 -3.94 11.57 -2.07
CA ILE A 352 -3.61 11.27 -3.46
C ILE A 352 -4.87 11.36 -4.33
N LEU A 353 -5.99 10.80 -3.89
CA LEU A 353 -7.27 10.88 -4.60
C LEU A 353 -7.70 12.34 -4.80
N LYS A 354 -7.68 13.13 -3.72
CA LYS A 354 -8.04 14.56 -3.76
C LYS A 354 -7.14 15.34 -4.71
N LYS A 355 -5.83 15.07 -4.70
CA LYS A 355 -4.85 15.71 -5.59
C LYS A 355 -5.10 15.38 -7.07
N ASN A 356 -5.65 14.21 -7.36
CA ASN A 356 -6.01 13.77 -8.71
C ASN A 356 -7.48 14.08 -9.09
N GLY A 357 -8.16 14.95 -8.35
CA GLY A 357 -9.52 15.37 -8.66
C GLY A 357 -10.61 14.33 -8.37
N ILE A 358 -10.26 13.18 -7.77
CA ILE A 358 -11.23 12.14 -7.38
C ILE A 358 -11.77 12.47 -6.00
N ARG A 359 -13.05 12.81 -5.92
CA ARG A 359 -13.74 13.15 -4.68
C ARG A 359 -14.42 11.91 -4.10
N ILE A 360 -13.71 11.18 -3.24
CA ILE A 360 -14.29 10.15 -2.39
C ILE A 360 -14.48 10.72 -0.98
N ASN A 361 -15.71 10.70 -0.48
CA ASN A 361 -16.01 11.17 0.87
C ASN A 361 -15.65 10.08 1.89
N TRP A 362 -15.11 10.45 3.06
CA TRP A 362 -14.75 9.48 4.10
C TRP A 362 -15.95 8.65 4.57
N THR A 363 -17.15 9.24 4.54
CA THR A 363 -18.41 8.56 4.86
C THR A 363 -18.78 7.47 3.85
N GLN A 364 -18.40 7.62 2.58
CA GLN A 364 -18.61 6.59 1.56
C GLN A 364 -17.75 5.37 1.87
N SER A 365 -16.47 5.59 2.21
CA SER A 365 -15.58 4.52 2.65
C SER A 365 -16.10 3.86 3.94
N LEU A 366 -16.54 4.66 4.92
CA LEU A 366 -17.02 4.15 6.21
C LEU A 366 -18.22 3.18 6.07
N LYS A 367 -19.15 3.46 5.15
CA LYS A 367 -20.30 2.58 4.91
C LYS A 367 -19.89 1.16 4.49
N VAL A 368 -18.75 1.03 3.83
CA VAL A 368 -18.21 -0.26 3.38
C VAL A 368 -17.41 -0.89 4.51
N THR A 369 -16.50 -0.12 5.12
CA THR A 369 -15.53 -0.64 6.08
C THR A 369 -16.18 -1.05 7.40
N ILE A 370 -17.24 -0.37 7.86
CA ILE A 370 -17.95 -0.73 9.10
C ILE A 370 -18.58 -2.13 9.04
N ILE A 371 -18.82 -2.65 7.83
CA ILE A 371 -19.35 -4.00 7.62
C ILE A 371 -18.20 -4.97 7.37
N VAL A 372 -17.33 -4.65 6.41
CA VAL A 372 -16.30 -5.58 5.93
C VAL A 372 -15.20 -5.82 6.95
N ILE A 373 -14.70 -4.76 7.60
CA ILE A 373 -13.52 -4.82 8.45
C ILE A 373 -13.78 -5.62 9.74
N PRO A 374 -14.88 -5.41 10.49
CA PRO A 374 -15.13 -6.22 11.68
C PRO A 374 -15.25 -7.71 11.39
N ILE A 375 -15.91 -8.09 10.28
CA ILE A 375 -16.04 -9.50 9.90
C ILE A 375 -14.67 -10.09 9.54
N GLY A 376 -13.89 -9.39 8.72
CA GLY A 376 -12.54 -9.81 8.34
C GLY A 376 -11.60 -9.94 9.55
N LEU A 377 -11.64 -8.96 10.46
CA LEU A 377 -10.86 -8.98 11.69
C LEU A 377 -11.25 -10.16 12.58
N LEU A 378 -12.56 -10.40 12.80
CA LEU A 378 -13.00 -11.54 13.61
C LEU A 378 -12.53 -12.86 13.02
N ILE A 379 -12.65 -13.06 11.70
CA ILE A 379 -12.11 -14.25 11.02
C ILE A 379 -10.61 -14.38 11.28
N SER A 380 -9.87 -13.28 11.20
CA SER A 380 -8.42 -13.26 11.45
C SER A 380 -8.09 -13.64 12.90
N LEU A 381 -8.82 -13.08 13.87
CA LEU A 381 -8.61 -13.30 15.31
C LEU A 381 -8.97 -14.72 15.73
N PHE A 382 -10.10 -15.26 15.25
CA PHE A 382 -10.44 -16.67 15.50
C PHE A 382 -9.42 -17.60 14.83
N SER A 383 -9.00 -17.28 13.60
CA SER A 383 -7.95 -18.05 12.93
C SER A 383 -6.64 -17.99 13.70
N LEU A 384 -6.29 -16.84 14.29
CA LEU A 384 -5.09 -16.67 15.11
C LEU A 384 -5.17 -17.53 16.36
N TYR A 385 -6.31 -17.50 17.07
CA TYR A 385 -6.57 -18.34 18.22
C TYR A 385 -6.34 -19.81 17.88
N PHE A 386 -7.06 -20.37 16.91
CA PHE A 386 -6.93 -21.79 16.56
C PHE A 386 -5.54 -22.16 16.01
N TRP A 387 -4.93 -21.28 15.22
CA TRP A 387 -3.61 -21.53 14.62
C TRP A 387 -2.51 -21.59 15.67
N VAL A 388 -2.52 -20.64 16.61
CA VAL A 388 -1.49 -20.57 17.65
C VAL A 388 -1.72 -21.64 18.71
N ASP A 389 -2.97 -21.82 19.16
CA ASP A 389 -3.35 -22.84 20.14
C ASP A 389 -3.05 -24.26 19.67
N TRP A 390 -3.16 -24.55 18.37
CA TRP A 390 -2.94 -25.91 17.86
C TRP A 390 -1.47 -26.22 17.52
N LEU A 391 -0.68 -25.24 17.06
CA LEU A 391 0.66 -25.49 16.51
C LEU A 391 1.81 -25.02 17.40
N PHE A 392 1.55 -24.14 18.37
CA PHE A 392 2.61 -23.49 19.15
C PHE A 392 2.46 -23.68 20.66
N PHE A 393 1.29 -24.10 21.12
CA PHE A 393 0.98 -24.52 22.48
C PHE A 393 0.47 -25.96 22.45
#